data_AF-A0A946MJP7-F1
#
_entry.id   AF-A0A946MJP7-F1
#
_cell.length_a   1.000
_cell.length_b   1.000
_cell.length_c   1.000
_cell.angle_alpha   90.00
_cell.angle_beta   90.00
_cell.angle_gamma   90.00
#
_symmetry.space_group_name_H-M   'P 1'
#
loop_
_entity.id
_entity.type
_entity.pdbx_description
1 polymer ?
#
loop_
_entity_poly.entity_id
_entity_poly.type
_entity_poly.pdbx_seq_one_letter_code
_entity_poly.pdbx_strand_id
1 'polypeptide(L)'
;DNCCNSLFFHHTYIEKAYLLHGFNLLDKDQKKTILNLADNYIKKTFSKNFNINTLKKILCPVNKNGRCLLYPYRPMICRLHGLPHELCKPGTQVFKGPGCDAGLFDDKPYIKFDRTPFYQQMTQIEIKFRQDFNKTRKTKETIAQMLISQ
;
A
#
# COMPACT_ATOMS: atom_id res chain seq x y z
N ASP A 1 -3.60 -13.45 -4.91
CA ASP A 1 -2.78 -12.23 -5.04
C ASP A 1 -2.20 -11.77 -3.71
N ASN A 2 -1.06 -11.08 -3.75
CA ASN A 2 -0.41 -10.46 -2.58
C ASN A 2 -0.18 -8.99 -2.91
N CYS A 3 -0.43 -8.10 -1.95
CA CYS A 3 -0.20 -6.67 -2.16
C CYS A 3 1.24 -6.35 -2.58
N CYS A 4 2.21 -7.18 -2.17
CA CYS A 4 3.62 -7.03 -2.53
C CYS A 4 3.92 -7.28 -4.02
N ASN A 5 2.99 -7.86 -4.79
CA ASN A 5 3.17 -8.17 -6.21
C ASN A 5 2.35 -7.22 -7.10
N SER A 6 1.66 -6.26 -6.49
CA SER A 6 0.80 -5.29 -7.17
C SER A 6 1.44 -3.90 -7.12
N LEU A 7 1.27 -3.13 -8.19
CA LEU A 7 1.67 -1.74 -8.20
C LEU A 7 0.61 -0.88 -7.50
N PHE A 8 0.93 -0.40 -6.28
CA PHE A 8 0.09 0.54 -5.55
C PHE A 8 0.74 1.90 -5.41
N PHE A 9 -0.09 2.92 -5.50
CA PHE A 9 0.25 4.26 -5.06
C PHE A 9 -0.51 4.57 -3.78
N HIS A 10 0.17 5.24 -2.87
CA HIS A 10 -0.35 5.72 -1.61
C HIS A 10 -0.37 7.25 -1.65
N HIS A 11 -1.36 7.81 -0.97
CA HIS A 11 -1.78 9.19 -1.16
C HIS A 11 -1.86 10.00 0.14
N THR A 12 -1.32 9.44 1.21
CA THR A 12 -1.39 9.97 2.57
C THR A 12 0.02 10.17 3.12
N TYR A 13 0.27 11.33 3.71
CA TYR A 13 1.51 11.59 4.42
C TYR A 13 1.57 10.84 5.76
N ILE A 14 0.44 10.67 6.45
CA ILE A 14 0.42 9.95 7.73
C ILE A 14 0.82 8.49 7.57
N GLU A 15 0.31 7.79 6.55
CA GLU A 15 0.68 6.38 6.34
C GLU A 15 2.15 6.26 5.91
N LYS A 16 2.69 7.22 5.13
CA LYS A 16 4.12 7.31 4.84
C LYS A 16 4.93 7.45 6.13
N ALA A 17 4.55 8.39 7.00
CA ALA A 17 5.24 8.62 8.25
C ALA A 17 5.22 7.38 9.16
N TYR A 18 4.08 6.69 9.25
CA TYR A 18 3.95 5.47 10.05
C TYR A 18 4.76 4.29 9.47
N LEU A 19 4.78 4.14 8.15
CA LEU A 19 5.64 3.17 7.47
C LEU A 19 7.12 3.45 7.74
N LEU A 20 7.55 4.71 7.61
CA LEU A 20 8.93 5.13 7.86
C LEU A 20 9.32 4.94 9.33
N HIS A 21 8.39 5.17 10.26
CA HIS A 21 8.61 4.83 11.66
C HIS A 21 8.94 3.33 11.82
N GLY A 22 8.16 2.44 11.22
CA GLY A 22 8.45 1.00 11.20
C GLY A 22 9.78 0.65 10.56
N PHE A 23 10.10 1.27 9.43
CA PHE A 23 11.40 1.12 8.75
C PHE A 23 12.56 1.53 9.64
N ASN A 24 12.41 2.62 10.40
CA ASN A 24 13.44 3.15 11.29
C ASN A 24 13.71 2.25 12.51
N LEU A 25 12.83 1.30 12.83
CA LEU A 25 13.05 0.31 13.89
C LEU A 25 13.84 -0.91 13.44
N LEU A 26 14.05 -1.10 12.13
CA LEU A 26 14.83 -2.21 11.60
C LEU A 26 16.35 -2.04 11.86
N ASP A 27 17.08 -3.15 11.85
CA ASP A 27 18.53 -3.13 11.93
C ASP A 27 19.19 -2.52 10.67
N LYS A 28 20.48 -2.17 10.79
CA LYS A 28 21.22 -1.47 9.72
C LYS A 28 21.31 -2.30 8.44
N ASP A 29 21.47 -3.61 8.55
CA ASP A 29 21.63 -4.49 7.39
C ASP A 29 20.31 -4.62 6.64
N GLN A 30 19.20 -4.82 7.37
CA GLN A 30 17.86 -4.84 6.79
C GLN A 30 17.51 -3.53 6.08
N LYS A 31 17.80 -2.37 6.71
CA LYS A 31 17.58 -1.07 6.09
C LYS A 31 18.35 -0.93 4.78
N LYS A 32 19.65 -1.27 4.78
CA LYS A 32 20.50 -1.22 3.59
C LYS A 32 19.97 -2.11 2.47
N THR A 33 19.57 -3.35 2.79
CA THR A 33 18.97 -4.27 1.82
C THR A 33 17.67 -3.71 1.24
N ILE A 34 16.76 -3.21 2.08
CA ILE A 34 15.47 -2.66 1.65
C ILE A 34 15.67 -1.44 0.75
N LEU A 35 16.58 -0.52 1.08
CA LEU A 35 16.85 0.66 0.26
C LEU A 35 17.42 0.29 -1.12
N ASN A 36 18.33 -0.69 -1.17
CA ASN A 36 18.85 -1.22 -2.44
C ASN A 36 17.73 -1.86 -3.28
N LEU A 37 16.81 -2.59 -2.65
CA LEU A 37 15.65 -3.15 -3.33
C LEU A 37 14.68 -2.06 -3.81
N ALA A 38 14.49 -1.00 -3.03
CA ALA A 38 13.61 0.12 -3.36
C ALA A 38 14.14 0.91 -4.58
N ASP A 39 15.44 1.20 -4.62
CA ASP A 39 16.08 1.84 -5.77
C ASP A 39 15.94 0.98 -7.05
N ASN A 40 16.22 -0.33 -6.94
CA ASN A 40 16.01 -1.27 -8.03
C ASN A 40 14.54 -1.36 -8.49
N TYR A 41 13.60 -1.34 -7.55
CA TYR A 41 12.17 -1.33 -7.83
C TYR A 41 11.80 -0.10 -8.66
N ILE A 42 12.24 1.10 -8.25
CA ILE A 42 11.93 2.36 -8.93
C ILE A 42 12.52 2.35 -10.35
N LYS A 43 13.81 2.00 -10.47
CA LYS A 43 14.49 1.94 -11.78
C LYS A 43 13.79 1.01 -12.75
N LYS A 44 13.39 -0.19 -12.32
CA LYS A 44 12.72 -1.16 -13.19
C LYS A 44 11.28 -0.74 -13.50
N THR A 45 10.53 -0.32 -12.49
CA THR A 45 9.10 0.02 -12.62
C THR A 45 8.86 1.27 -13.46
N PHE A 46 9.75 2.26 -13.39
CA PHE A 46 9.57 3.55 -14.07
C PHE A 46 10.61 3.80 -15.18
N SER A 47 11.28 2.75 -15.67
CA SER A 47 12.16 2.85 -16.84
C SER A 47 11.37 3.17 -18.12
N LYS A 48 12.03 3.83 -19.10
CA LYS A 48 11.42 4.16 -20.41
C LYS A 48 10.95 2.92 -21.19
N ASN A 49 11.55 1.75 -20.95
CA ASN A 49 11.20 0.48 -21.59
C ASN A 49 10.17 -0.32 -20.77
N PHE A 50 9.17 0.38 -20.24
CA PHE A 50 8.13 -0.19 -19.40
C PHE A 50 7.34 -1.29 -20.12
N ASN A 51 7.27 -2.48 -19.52
CA ASN A 51 6.43 -3.58 -20.00
C ASN A 51 5.56 -4.11 -18.84
N ILE A 52 4.26 -4.23 -19.06
CA ILE A 52 3.32 -4.63 -18.00
C ILE A 52 3.59 -6.06 -17.49
N ASN A 53 4.21 -6.91 -18.30
CA ASN A 53 4.60 -8.26 -17.92
C ASN A 53 5.85 -8.31 -17.03
N THR A 54 6.74 -7.31 -17.11
CA THR A 54 7.91 -7.23 -16.22
C THR A 54 7.52 -6.74 -14.83
N LEU A 55 6.45 -5.93 -14.71
CA LEU A 55 5.87 -5.49 -13.45
C LEU A 55 5.43 -6.64 -12.54
N LYS A 56 4.79 -7.69 -13.11
CA LYS A 56 4.35 -8.87 -12.33
C LYS A 56 5.51 -9.61 -11.63
N LYS A 57 6.76 -9.37 -12.05
CA LYS A 57 7.96 -10.01 -11.50
C LYS A 57 8.66 -9.18 -10.42
N ILE A 58 8.26 -7.93 -10.19
CA ILE A 58 8.96 -7.03 -9.27
C ILE A 58 8.18 -6.97 -7.95
N LEU A 59 8.83 -7.44 -6.89
CA LEU A 59 8.26 -7.44 -5.54
C LEU A 59 8.49 -6.09 -4.85
N CYS A 60 7.53 -5.71 -4.00
CA CYS A 60 7.67 -4.63 -3.04
C CYS A 60 8.99 -4.78 -2.24
N PRO A 61 9.77 -3.71 -2.02
CA PRO A 61 11.12 -3.81 -1.44
C PRO A 61 11.17 -4.31 0.00
N VAL A 62 10.04 -4.29 0.71
CA VAL A 62 9.92 -4.82 2.08
C VAL A 62 9.38 -6.25 2.11
N ASN A 63 9.24 -6.90 0.96
CA ASN A 63 8.92 -8.33 0.88
C ASN A 63 10.17 -9.16 1.17
N LYS A 64 10.09 -10.04 2.17
CA LYS A 64 11.07 -11.08 2.47
C LYS A 64 10.34 -12.42 2.51
N ASN A 65 10.67 -13.31 1.58
CA ASN A 65 10.09 -14.65 1.48
C ASN A 65 8.56 -14.64 1.50
N GLY A 66 7.94 -13.72 0.74
CA GLY A 66 6.48 -13.60 0.65
C GLY A 66 5.82 -12.82 1.79
N ARG A 67 6.56 -12.47 2.86
CA ARG A 67 6.06 -11.71 4.01
C ARG A 67 6.55 -10.27 3.96
N CYS A 68 5.75 -9.33 4.48
CA CYS A 68 6.18 -7.94 4.59
C CYS A 68 6.92 -7.76 5.91
N LEU A 69 8.16 -7.27 5.86
CA LEU A 69 8.96 -6.93 7.04
C LEU A 69 8.32 -5.80 7.86
N LEU A 70 7.55 -4.93 7.20
CA LEU A 70 6.81 -3.84 7.83
C LEU A 70 5.33 -4.18 8.04
N TYR A 71 4.99 -5.44 8.28
CA TYR A 71 3.58 -5.88 8.44
C TYR A 71 2.78 -5.04 9.45
N PRO A 72 3.31 -4.72 10.66
CA PRO A 72 2.58 -3.90 11.62
C PRO A 72 2.33 -2.46 11.14
N TYR A 73 3.19 -1.95 10.26
CA TYR A 73 3.22 -0.57 9.78
C TYR A 73 2.69 -0.42 8.35
N ARG A 74 1.97 -1.44 7.85
CA ARG A 74 1.40 -1.43 6.49
C ARG A 74 0.37 -0.31 6.34
N PRO A 75 0.41 0.44 5.24
CA PRO A 75 -0.71 1.28 4.84
C PRO A 75 -1.99 0.45 4.71
N MET A 76 -3.11 1.10 4.97
CA MET A 76 -4.44 0.50 4.96
C MET A 76 -4.73 -0.21 3.64
N ILE A 77 -4.42 0.39 2.49
CA ILE A 77 -4.68 -0.26 1.20
C ILE A 77 -3.92 -1.58 1.04
N CYS A 78 -2.68 -1.68 1.53
CA CYS A 78 -1.92 -2.94 1.54
C CYS A 78 -2.55 -3.99 2.46
N ARG A 79 -3.20 -3.57 3.55
CA ARG A 79 -3.86 -4.46 4.51
C ARG A 79 -5.20 -4.97 4.02
N LEU A 80 -5.92 -4.14 3.27
CA LEU A 80 -7.23 -4.46 2.74
C LEU A 80 -7.18 -5.18 1.38
N HIS A 81 -6.05 -5.14 0.69
CA HIS A 81 -5.93 -5.78 -0.62
C HIS A 81 -6.22 -7.28 -0.58
N GLY A 82 -6.97 -7.77 -1.57
CA GLY A 82 -7.35 -9.18 -1.71
C GLY A 82 -8.62 -9.60 -0.95
N LEU A 83 -9.19 -8.74 -0.10
CA LEU A 83 -10.43 -9.05 0.62
C LEU A 83 -11.70 -8.67 -0.17
N PRO A 84 -12.77 -9.47 -0.11
CA PRO A 84 -14.10 -9.06 -0.58
C PRO A 84 -14.56 -7.83 0.20
N HIS A 85 -15.23 -6.89 -0.45
CA HIS A 85 -15.60 -5.63 0.20
C HIS A 85 -16.70 -4.85 -0.49
N GLU A 86 -17.27 -3.89 0.23
CA GLU A 86 -18.21 -2.90 -0.28
C GLU A 86 -17.58 -1.50 -0.27
N LEU A 87 -17.97 -0.68 -1.24
CA LEU A 87 -17.74 0.77 -1.25
C LEU A 87 -19.06 1.48 -1.47
N CYS A 88 -19.52 2.15 -0.43
CA CYS A 88 -20.69 3.01 -0.45
C CYS A 88 -20.23 4.45 -0.75
N LYS A 89 -20.44 4.95 -1.98
CA LYS A 89 -20.24 6.38 -2.27
C LYS A 89 -21.60 7.09 -2.22
N PRO A 90 -21.67 8.31 -1.69
CA PRO A 90 -22.93 9.06 -1.67
C PRO A 90 -23.53 9.20 -3.07
N GLY A 91 -24.81 8.87 -3.23
CA GLY A 91 -25.53 9.00 -4.49
C GLY A 91 -25.21 7.95 -5.56
N THR A 92 -24.39 6.93 -5.28
CA THR A 92 -24.13 5.83 -6.22
C THR A 92 -24.56 4.49 -5.65
N GLN A 93 -24.74 3.51 -6.54
CA GLN A 93 -24.90 2.12 -6.12
C GLN A 93 -23.66 1.64 -5.36
N VAL A 94 -23.87 0.76 -4.39
CA VAL A 94 -22.82 0.09 -3.64
C VAL A 94 -21.98 -0.75 -4.60
N PHE A 95 -20.68 -0.47 -4.67
CA PHE A 95 -19.75 -1.30 -5.41
C PHE A 95 -19.31 -2.48 -4.55
N LYS A 96 -19.36 -3.71 -5.10
CA LYS A 96 -18.87 -4.92 -4.44
C LYS A 96 -17.64 -5.47 -5.16
N GLY A 97 -16.53 -5.61 -4.43
CA GLY A 97 -15.34 -6.30 -4.90
C GLY A 97 -15.35 -7.75 -4.42
N PRO A 98 -15.06 -8.74 -5.29
CA PRO A 98 -15.13 -10.17 -4.94
C PRO A 98 -13.96 -10.66 -4.08
N GLY A 99 -12.90 -9.86 -3.90
CA GLY A 99 -11.64 -10.32 -3.34
C GLY A 99 -10.74 -10.89 -4.44
N CYS A 100 -9.67 -11.59 -4.06
CA CYS A 100 -8.76 -12.25 -5.00
C CYS A 100 -8.87 -13.78 -4.92
N ASP A 101 -8.49 -14.46 -6.00
CA ASP A 101 -8.60 -15.92 -6.17
C ASP A 101 -7.91 -16.70 -5.03
N ALA A 102 -6.80 -16.17 -4.51
CA ALA A 102 -6.05 -16.80 -3.43
C ALA A 102 -6.84 -16.92 -2.11
N GLY A 103 -7.92 -16.18 -1.95
CA GLY A 103 -8.77 -16.25 -0.76
C GLY A 103 -9.86 -17.31 -0.81
N LEU A 104 -10.12 -17.91 -1.99
CA LEU A 104 -11.13 -18.95 -2.20
C LEU A 104 -12.47 -18.58 -1.55
N PHE A 105 -13.07 -17.49 -2.03
CA PHE A 105 -14.28 -16.90 -1.45
C PHE A 105 -15.58 -17.41 -2.08
N ASP A 106 -15.52 -18.03 -3.25
CA ASP A 106 -16.70 -18.36 -4.07
C ASP A 106 -17.72 -19.24 -3.33
N ASP A 107 -17.24 -20.20 -2.53
CA ASP A 107 -18.10 -21.12 -1.78
C ASP A 107 -18.41 -20.67 -0.34
N LYS A 108 -17.99 -19.46 0.04
CA LYS A 108 -18.13 -18.96 1.41
C LYS A 108 -19.29 -17.98 1.53
N PRO A 109 -20.03 -18.01 2.67
CA PRO A 109 -21.01 -16.97 2.96
C PRO A 109 -20.37 -15.59 2.91
N TYR A 110 -21.02 -14.67 2.21
CA TYR A 110 -20.53 -13.30 2.11
C TYR A 110 -20.60 -12.61 3.49
N ILE A 111 -19.45 -12.14 3.97
CA ILE A 111 -19.36 -11.30 5.16
C ILE A 111 -19.32 -9.85 4.70
N LYS A 112 -20.29 -9.04 5.14
CA LYS A 112 -20.32 -7.62 4.82
C LYS A 112 -19.06 -6.94 5.36
N PHE A 113 -18.30 -6.33 4.45
CA PHE A 113 -17.12 -5.56 4.79
C PHE A 113 -17.10 -4.23 4.05
N ASP A 114 -17.74 -3.23 4.64
CA ASP A 114 -17.76 -1.87 4.09
C ASP A 114 -16.45 -1.14 4.43
N ARG A 115 -15.71 -0.72 3.40
CA ARG A 115 -14.45 0.02 3.57
C ARG A 115 -14.65 1.53 3.66
N THR A 116 -15.82 2.06 3.29
CA THR A 116 -16.08 3.50 3.27
C THR A 116 -15.77 4.17 4.62
N PRO A 117 -16.22 3.63 5.78
CA PRO A 117 -15.93 4.27 7.07
C PRO A 117 -14.42 4.35 7.37
N PHE A 118 -13.65 3.32 6.99
CA PHE A 118 -12.20 3.31 7.20
C PHE A 118 -11.49 4.36 6.34
N TYR A 119 -11.90 4.54 5.09
CA TYR A 119 -11.35 5.59 4.22
C TYR A 119 -11.72 6.99 4.72
N GLN A 120 -12.93 7.19 5.23
CA GLN A 120 -13.34 8.45 5.85
C GLN A 120 -12.49 8.77 7.08
N GLN A 121 -12.31 7.81 7.99
CA GLN A 121 -11.46 7.98 9.16
C GLN A 121 -10.00 8.31 8.78
N MET A 122 -9.42 7.58 7.83
CA MET A 122 -8.07 7.86 7.34
C MET A 122 -7.95 9.26 6.73
N THR A 123 -8.98 9.71 6.01
CA THR A 123 -9.03 11.06 5.44
C THR A 123 -9.01 12.11 6.54
N GLN A 124 -9.77 11.92 7.64
CA GLN A 124 -9.75 12.85 8.78
C GLN A 124 -8.38 12.91 9.46
N ILE A 125 -7.74 11.75 9.67
CA ILE A 125 -6.39 11.68 10.26
C ILE A 125 -5.38 12.38 9.35
N GLU A 126 -5.43 12.12 8.04
CA GLU A 126 -4.56 12.75 7.05
C GLU A 126 -4.76 14.27 7.01
N ILE A 127 -6.01 14.78 7.03
CA ILE A 127 -6.28 16.22 7.06
C ILE A 127 -5.61 16.86 8.27
N LYS A 128 -5.82 16.29 9.47
CA LYS A 128 -5.21 16.79 10.70
C LYS A 128 -3.68 16.77 10.63
N PHE A 129 -3.09 15.66 10.19
CA PHE A 129 -1.64 15.53 10.02
C PHE A 129 -1.09 16.59 9.05
N ARG A 130 -1.78 16.83 7.94
CA ARG A 130 -1.33 17.82 6.96
C ARG A 130 -1.38 19.25 7.50
N GLN A 131 -2.39 19.58 8.30
CA GLN A 131 -2.50 20.87 8.98
C GLN A 131 -1.36 21.04 9.99
N ASP A 132 -1.20 20.07 10.88
CA ASP A 132 -0.19 20.10 11.96
C ASP A 132 1.26 20.18 11.41
N PHE A 133 1.52 19.66 10.21
CA PHE A 133 2.85 19.64 9.58
C PHE A 133 2.97 20.47 8.29
N ASN A 134 2.03 21.39 8.01
CA ASN A 134 2.02 22.27 6.84
C ASN A 134 2.23 21.55 5.48
N LYS A 135 1.62 20.37 5.30
CA LYS A 135 1.73 19.56 4.06
C LYS A 135 0.64 19.94 3.05
N THR A 136 1.01 20.76 2.06
CA THR A 136 0.08 21.28 1.05
C THR A 136 0.11 20.51 -0.28
N ARG A 137 1.23 19.86 -0.61
CA ARG A 137 1.39 19.15 -1.89
C ARG A 137 0.56 17.85 -1.93
N LYS A 138 0.24 17.39 -3.14
CA LYS A 138 -0.30 16.04 -3.34
C LYS A 138 0.85 15.04 -3.21
N THR A 139 0.57 13.89 -2.61
CA THR A 139 1.48 12.75 -2.65
C THR A 139 0.88 11.61 -3.47
N LYS A 140 1.76 10.90 -4.18
CA LYS A 140 1.47 9.72 -4.98
C LYS A 140 2.75 8.90 -5.05
N GLU A 141 2.93 8.01 -4.07
CA GLU A 141 4.18 7.28 -3.90
C GLU A 141 3.91 5.77 -3.74
N THR A 142 4.71 4.96 -4.40
CA THR A 142 4.86 3.54 -4.06
C THR A 142 5.60 3.41 -2.72
N ILE A 143 5.52 2.25 -2.07
CA ILE A 143 6.34 1.96 -0.88
C ILE A 143 7.83 2.19 -1.15
N ALA A 144 8.32 1.80 -2.33
CA ALA A 144 9.71 2.02 -2.73
C ALA A 144 10.05 3.52 -2.78
N GLN A 145 9.20 4.35 -3.39
CA GLN A 145 9.41 5.79 -3.42
C GLN A 145 9.42 6.38 -2.01
N MET A 146 8.46 5.99 -1.16
CA MET A 146 8.38 6.46 0.23
C MET A 146 9.66 6.20 1.02
N LEU A 147 10.30 5.05 0.80
CA LEU A 147 11.54 4.65 1.49
C LEU A 147 12.77 5.43 1.01
N ILE A 148 12.77 5.91 -0.24
CA ILE A 148 13.88 6.67 -0.83
C ILE A 148 13.73 8.18 -0.58
N SER A 149 12.51 8.71 -0.62
CA SER A 149 12.21 10.13 -0.47
C SER A 149 12.05 10.58 1.00
N GLN A 150 12.93 10.07 1.87
CA GLN A 150 12.98 10.45 3.29
C GLN A 150 13.28 11.94 3.46
#